data_AF-A0A653CII6-F1
#
_entry.id   AF-A0A653CII6-F1
#
_cell.length_a   1.000
_cell.length_b   1.000
_cell.length_c   1.000
_cell.angle_alpha   90.00
_cell.angle_beta   90.00
_cell.angle_gamma   90.00
#
_symmetry.space_group_name_H-M   'P 1'
#
loop_
_entity.id
_entity.type
_entity.pdbx_description
1 polymer ?
#
loop_
_entity_poly.entity_id
_entity_poly.type
_entity_poly.pdbx_seq_one_letter_code
_entity_poly.pdbx_strand_id
1 'polypeptide(L)'
;MVPAARSVGRPFRLRGCLSVCSGVLEERLVLMDVYVYPQDPVISALISTCIGIGGHLFFALSQNWFQRLLHPSSNRLVFYVGSRLYTECFAIVCVNGWRGPWQLLDIHSRKQCFTVLATTMVGVVALISVRGLRNVTAPPFIIVRDNVKGYFEVITMFRLSLQKSIGLYLLDCLFSVVVVGILVVFIWRGSWILVDIFLYPEDLTKSAWGSLVIGYVAVVTAFLLQPCAKYLCDKASGTSRLLISDIVNLYALFGTVNVWRGIWNLLEIYFIPDDIVLSCWITHIVSFSLLILMSCSNSLLVRGVYIDAEEPAGKCMEFPCYYFRVMFQERQLRKLRKIHMNKGTYSTYEEKPNIDKSITISVIHNIIVENSTTTS
;
A
#
# COMPACT_ATOMS: atom_id res chain seq x y z
N MET A 1 -12.71 -64.29 17.58
CA MET A 1 -12.59 -64.21 19.05
C MET A 1 -11.16 -63.83 19.39
N VAL A 2 -11.05 -62.86 20.29
CA VAL A 2 -9.88 -62.17 20.86
C VAL A 2 -8.84 -63.14 21.45
N PRO A 3 -7.53 -62.80 21.43
CA PRO A 3 -6.92 -62.30 22.67
C PRO A 3 -6.12 -60.99 22.53
N ALA A 4 -6.49 -60.06 23.41
CA ALA A 4 -5.77 -58.93 23.98
C ALA A 4 -4.83 -59.45 25.11
N ALA A 5 -3.80 -58.79 25.65
CA ALA A 5 -3.23 -57.45 25.55
C ALA A 5 -1.91 -57.35 26.36
N ARG A 6 -1.33 -56.13 26.35
CA ARG A 6 -0.39 -55.46 27.30
C ARG A 6 1.12 -55.54 26.96
N SER A 7 1.94 -54.48 27.03
CA SER A 7 1.77 -53.06 27.39
C SER A 7 3.09 -52.25 27.25
N VAL A 8 2.95 -50.92 27.23
CA VAL A 8 3.91 -49.85 27.61
C VAL A 8 4.88 -49.32 26.53
N GLY A 9 4.72 -48.02 26.20
CA GLY A 9 5.50 -47.29 25.21
C GLY A 9 6.75 -46.57 25.73
N ARG A 10 7.52 -46.04 24.76
CA ARG A 10 8.49 -44.93 24.89
C ARG A 10 8.56 -44.15 23.57
N PRO A 11 8.91 -42.86 23.62
CA PRO A 11 8.54 -41.88 22.60
C PRO A 11 9.47 -41.91 21.39
N PHE A 12 8.89 -41.70 20.20
CA PHE A 12 9.61 -41.46 18.95
C PHE A 12 10.43 -40.17 19.07
N ARG A 13 11.76 -40.31 19.09
CA ARG A 13 12.71 -39.19 19.03
C ARG A 13 12.70 -38.58 17.62
N LEU A 14 11.99 -37.48 17.44
CA LEU A 14 12.26 -36.49 16.38
C LEU A 14 13.55 -35.73 16.74
N ARG A 15 14.72 -36.22 16.33
CA ARG A 15 16.01 -35.51 16.48
C ARG A 15 16.76 -35.28 15.16
N GLY A 16 16.10 -35.46 14.01
CA GLY A 16 16.73 -35.28 12.68
C GLY A 16 16.29 -34.04 11.88
N CYS A 17 15.22 -33.33 12.27
CA CYS A 17 14.55 -32.34 11.42
C CYS A 17 14.97 -30.86 11.62
N LEU A 18 15.91 -30.57 12.53
CA LEU A 18 16.16 -29.19 13.00
C LEU A 18 17.54 -28.61 12.65
N SER A 19 18.37 -29.33 11.89
CA SER A 19 19.76 -28.88 11.63
C SER A 19 20.07 -28.52 10.17
N VAL A 20 19.19 -28.83 9.21
CA VAL A 20 19.45 -28.58 7.78
C VAL A 20 18.55 -27.48 7.20
N CYS A 21 17.42 -27.16 7.85
CA CYS A 21 16.53 -26.07 7.43
C CYS A 21 16.87 -24.69 8.05
N SER A 22 17.92 -24.63 8.87
CA SER A 22 18.26 -23.44 9.67
C SER A 22 19.10 -22.40 8.93
N GLY A 23 19.54 -22.69 7.69
CA GLY A 23 20.49 -21.84 6.96
C GLY A 23 19.94 -21.12 5.73
N VAL A 24 18.69 -21.37 5.31
CA VAL A 24 18.15 -20.90 4.00
C VAL A 24 16.82 -20.13 4.14
N LEU A 25 16.28 -20.01 5.36
CA LEU A 25 14.92 -19.49 5.60
C LEU A 25 14.87 -18.17 6.39
N GLU A 26 16.00 -17.51 6.63
CA GLU A 26 16.05 -16.30 7.44
C GLU A 26 16.94 -15.23 6.81
N GLU A 27 16.37 -14.48 5.87
CA GLU A 27 16.33 -13.01 5.89
C GLU A 27 15.73 -12.53 4.57
N ARG A 28 14.59 -11.84 4.64
CA ARG A 28 14.02 -11.15 3.48
C ARG A 28 14.87 -9.92 3.24
N LEU A 29 15.85 -10.03 2.35
CA LEU A 29 16.93 -9.06 2.28
C LEU A 29 16.50 -7.81 1.51
N VAL A 30 16.34 -6.72 2.24
CA VAL A 30 16.33 -5.35 1.72
C VAL A 30 17.71 -4.72 1.94
N LEU A 31 18.03 -3.64 1.21
CA LEU A 31 19.30 -2.90 1.42
C LEU A 31 19.51 -2.49 2.89
N MET A 32 18.43 -2.24 3.63
CA MET A 32 18.50 -1.90 5.04
C MET A 32 19.00 -3.06 5.93
N ASP A 33 18.85 -4.31 5.52
CA ASP A 33 19.47 -5.46 6.22
C ASP A 33 20.99 -5.46 6.13
N VAL A 34 21.52 -4.93 5.03
CA VAL A 34 22.97 -4.83 4.81
C VAL A 34 23.56 -3.62 5.53
N TYR A 35 22.85 -2.49 5.53
CA TYR A 35 23.41 -1.21 5.96
C TYR A 35 23.00 -0.74 7.35
N VAL A 36 21.85 -1.18 7.89
CA VAL A 36 21.36 -0.70 9.19
C VAL A 36 21.80 -1.64 10.29
N TYR A 37 22.97 -1.35 10.87
CA TYR A 37 23.54 -2.05 12.04
C TYR A 37 23.41 -3.59 11.96
N PRO A 38 24.00 -4.23 10.95
CA PRO A 38 23.78 -5.66 10.68
C PRO A 38 24.30 -6.60 11.79
N GLN A 39 25.11 -6.09 12.72
CA GLN A 39 25.75 -6.90 13.76
C GLN A 39 24.78 -7.33 14.87
N ASP A 40 23.69 -6.59 15.09
CA ASP A 40 22.69 -6.92 16.11
C ASP A 40 21.27 -6.72 15.55
N PRO A 41 20.48 -7.80 15.41
CA PRO A 41 19.15 -7.72 14.83
C PRO A 41 18.17 -6.88 15.67
N VAL A 42 18.34 -6.83 17.00
CA VAL A 42 17.49 -6.02 17.87
C VAL A 42 17.79 -4.54 17.68
N ILE A 43 19.07 -4.16 17.68
CA ILE A 43 19.48 -2.77 17.49
C ILE A 43 19.14 -2.31 16.07
N SER A 44 19.37 -3.14 15.05
CA SER A 44 18.93 -2.88 13.67
C SER A 44 17.43 -2.59 13.57
N ALA A 45 16.60 -3.41 14.22
CA ALA A 45 15.16 -3.27 14.20
C ALA A 45 14.70 -2.00 14.94
N LEU A 46 15.34 -1.66 16.07
CA LEU A 46 15.08 -0.43 16.81
C LEU A 46 15.47 0.82 16.02
N ILE A 47 16.66 0.84 15.40
CA ILE A 47 17.11 1.95 14.54
C ILE A 47 16.15 2.13 13.37
N SER A 48 15.75 1.05 12.71
CA SER A 48 14.78 1.11 11.61
C SER A 48 13.44 1.65 12.07
N THR A 49 12.96 1.22 13.23
CA THR A 49 11.72 1.73 13.83
C THR A 49 11.82 3.23 14.11
N CYS A 50 12.95 3.71 14.64
CA CYS A 50 13.20 5.12 14.89
C CYS A 50 13.26 5.94 13.60
N ILE A 51 13.98 5.48 12.57
CA ILE A 51 14.02 6.10 11.23
C ILE A 51 12.61 6.17 10.65
N GLY A 52 11.87 5.06 10.74
CA GLY A 52 10.50 4.94 10.28
C GLY A 52 9.58 5.96 10.96
N ILE A 53 9.42 5.89 12.27
CA ILE A 53 8.50 6.76 13.02
C ILE A 53 8.93 8.22 12.90
N GLY A 54 10.20 8.52 13.16
CA GLY A 54 10.74 9.88 13.10
C GLY A 54 10.66 10.49 11.71
N GLY A 55 10.97 9.71 10.67
CA GLY A 55 10.90 10.14 9.28
C GLY A 55 9.47 10.40 8.81
N HIS A 56 8.51 9.52 9.11
CA HIS A 56 7.10 9.75 8.74
C HIS A 56 6.56 11.00 9.44
N LEU A 57 6.89 11.21 10.73
CA LEU A 57 6.53 12.43 11.44
C LEU A 57 7.17 13.65 10.80
N PHE A 58 8.47 13.61 10.47
CA PHE A 58 9.14 14.70 9.77
C PHE A 58 8.42 15.08 8.47
N PHE A 59 8.13 14.11 7.60
CA PHE A 59 7.44 14.36 6.33
C PHE A 59 5.99 14.83 6.53
N ALA A 60 5.26 14.28 7.50
CA ALA A 60 3.91 14.73 7.83
C ALA A 60 3.87 16.18 8.35
N LEU A 61 4.84 16.59 9.17
CA LEU A 61 4.91 17.95 9.72
C LEU A 61 5.43 18.97 8.71
N SER A 62 6.34 18.55 7.82
CA SER A 62 6.98 19.42 6.82
C SER A 62 6.28 19.43 5.46
N GLN A 63 5.17 18.70 5.27
CA GLN A 63 4.45 18.61 3.99
C GLN A 63 4.12 19.97 3.35
N ASN A 64 3.66 20.94 4.15
CA ASN A 64 3.31 22.28 3.68
C ASN A 64 4.54 23.07 3.24
N TRP A 65 5.68 22.85 3.90
CA TRP A 65 6.94 23.48 3.56
C TRP A 65 7.46 22.94 2.22
N PHE A 66 7.47 21.61 2.04
CA PHE A 66 7.81 20.99 0.76
C PHE A 66 6.90 21.43 -0.38
N GLN A 67 5.59 21.51 -0.14
CA GLN A 67 4.63 21.97 -1.16
C GLN A 67 4.87 23.41 -1.62
N ARG A 68 5.29 24.31 -0.71
CA ARG A 68 5.62 25.70 -1.06
C ARG A 68 6.98 25.82 -1.74
N LEU A 69 7.98 25.07 -1.25
CA LEU A 69 9.33 25.09 -1.79
C LEU A 69 9.40 24.47 -3.19
N LEU A 70 8.77 23.31 -3.37
CA LEU A 70 8.77 22.52 -4.58
C LEU A 70 7.44 22.71 -5.32
N HIS A 71 7.26 23.88 -5.92
CA HIS A 71 6.11 24.16 -6.78
C HIS A 71 6.53 24.44 -8.24
N PRO A 72 5.84 23.87 -9.25
CA PRO A 72 6.22 24.04 -10.66
C PRO A 72 6.17 25.47 -11.18
N SER A 73 5.44 26.37 -10.50
CA SER A 73 5.36 27.79 -10.86
C SER A 73 6.65 28.55 -10.55
N SER A 74 7.49 28.04 -9.63
CA SER A 74 8.78 28.63 -9.31
C SER A 74 9.82 28.17 -10.33
N ASN A 75 10.10 26.86 -10.37
CA ASN A 75 11.02 26.27 -11.34
C ASN A 75 10.65 24.80 -11.59
N ARG A 76 10.35 24.46 -12.85
CA ARG A 76 9.92 23.12 -13.26
C ARG A 76 11.00 22.06 -13.06
N LEU A 77 12.26 22.40 -13.30
CA LEU A 77 13.38 21.47 -13.12
C LEU A 77 13.60 21.19 -11.62
N VAL A 78 13.57 22.23 -10.79
CA VAL A 78 13.67 22.09 -9.33
C VAL A 78 12.52 21.26 -8.79
N PHE A 79 11.29 21.48 -9.25
CA PHE A 79 10.16 20.65 -8.90
C PHE A 79 10.40 19.18 -9.28
N TYR A 80 10.81 18.91 -10.52
CA TYR A 80 11.00 17.54 -10.99
C TYR A 80 12.10 16.82 -10.20
N VAL A 81 13.30 17.39 -10.11
CA VAL A 81 14.42 16.78 -9.38
C VAL A 81 14.11 16.69 -7.88
N GLY A 82 13.65 17.78 -7.27
CA GLY A 82 13.37 17.85 -5.84
C GLY A 82 12.24 16.94 -5.40
N SER A 83 11.18 16.79 -6.21
CA SER A 83 10.08 15.88 -5.90
C SER A 83 10.47 14.40 -5.99
N ARG A 84 11.43 14.03 -6.87
CA ARG A 84 11.96 12.66 -6.93
C ARG A 84 12.91 12.34 -5.79
N LEU A 85 13.77 13.29 -5.42
CA LEU A 85 14.60 13.17 -4.22
C LEU A 85 13.74 13.04 -2.96
N TYR A 86 12.68 13.84 -2.86
CA TYR A 86 11.68 13.70 -1.80
C TYR A 86 11.09 12.28 -1.76
N THR A 87 10.66 11.76 -2.91
CA THR A 87 10.07 10.42 -2.98
C THR A 87 11.08 9.34 -2.60
N GLU A 88 12.33 9.44 -3.03
CA GLU A 88 13.37 8.47 -2.68
C GLU A 88 13.67 8.49 -1.18
N CYS A 89 13.91 9.67 -0.60
CA CYS A 89 14.13 9.80 0.84
C CYS A 89 12.94 9.29 1.66
N PHE A 90 11.71 9.57 1.23
CA PHE A 90 10.53 9.10 1.94
C PHE A 90 10.30 7.59 1.73
N ALA A 91 10.66 7.02 0.56
CA ALA A 91 10.59 5.58 0.34
C ALA A 91 11.53 4.82 1.30
N ILE A 92 12.75 5.32 1.52
CA ILE A 92 13.68 4.76 2.53
C ILE A 92 13.05 4.77 3.93
N VAL A 93 12.39 5.87 4.30
CA VAL A 93 11.66 5.98 5.57
C VAL A 93 10.48 5.00 5.63
N CYS A 94 9.73 4.82 4.55
CA CYS A 94 8.66 3.83 4.46
C CYS A 94 9.18 2.41 4.68
N VAL A 95 10.30 2.03 4.04
CA VAL A 95 10.94 0.72 4.21
C VAL A 95 11.31 0.48 5.68
N ASN A 96 11.98 1.44 6.30
CA ASN A 96 12.35 1.35 7.72
C ASN A 96 11.12 1.31 8.65
N GLY A 97 10.05 2.02 8.29
CA GLY A 97 8.80 2.10 9.03
C GLY A 97 8.05 0.78 9.15
N TRP A 98 8.08 -0.07 8.13
CA TRP A 98 7.52 -1.42 8.25
C TRP A 98 8.57 -2.46 8.67
N ARG A 99 9.82 -2.37 8.20
CA ARG A 99 10.89 -3.35 8.50
C ARG A 99 11.17 -3.45 9.99
N GLY A 100 11.33 -2.32 10.68
CA GLY A 100 11.69 -2.29 12.10
C GLY A 100 10.65 -3.01 12.98
N PRO A 101 9.37 -2.58 12.96
CA PRO A 101 8.32 -3.26 13.73
C PRO A 101 8.11 -4.71 13.31
N TRP A 102 8.27 -5.04 12.01
CA TRP A 102 8.21 -6.42 11.53
C TRP A 102 9.29 -7.30 12.18
N GLN A 103 10.55 -6.85 12.17
CA GLN A 103 11.67 -7.58 12.78
C GLN A 103 11.49 -7.71 14.29
N LEU A 104 11.05 -6.64 14.97
CA LEU A 104 10.74 -6.71 16.40
C LEU A 104 9.69 -7.79 16.69
N LEU A 105 8.64 -7.91 15.87
CA LEU A 105 7.65 -8.98 16.04
C LEU A 105 8.23 -10.36 15.81
N ASP A 106 9.10 -10.54 14.81
CA ASP A 106 9.74 -11.82 14.52
C ASP A 106 10.64 -12.28 15.67
N ILE A 107 11.43 -11.35 16.24
CA ILE A 107 12.31 -11.61 17.39
C ILE A 107 11.50 -12.04 18.63
N HIS A 108 10.37 -11.36 18.91
CA HIS A 108 9.63 -11.57 20.16
C HIS A 108 8.54 -12.64 20.07
N SER A 109 7.86 -12.76 18.93
CA SER A 109 6.64 -13.57 18.84
C SER A 109 6.90 -15.05 18.52
N ARG A 110 8.12 -15.39 18.07
CA ARG A 110 8.45 -16.66 17.38
C ARG A 110 7.51 -16.88 16.16
N LYS A 111 7.96 -17.53 15.09
CA LYS A 111 7.12 -17.74 13.88
C LYS A 111 6.06 -18.86 14.07
N GLN A 112 5.48 -18.97 15.27
CA GLN A 112 4.48 -19.99 15.59
C GLN A 112 3.09 -19.56 15.08
N CYS A 113 2.32 -20.49 14.52
CA CYS A 113 1.01 -20.19 13.94
C CYS A 113 0.08 -19.45 14.92
N PHE A 114 0.06 -19.84 16.21
CA PHE A 114 -0.81 -19.21 17.19
C PHE A 114 -0.44 -17.75 17.48
N THR A 115 0.85 -17.44 17.69
CA THR A 115 1.30 -16.07 17.99
C THR A 115 1.14 -15.16 16.78
N VAL A 116 1.41 -15.68 15.58
CA VAL A 116 1.15 -15.01 14.30
C VAL A 116 -0.35 -14.70 14.19
N LEU A 117 -1.23 -15.68 14.37
CA LEU A 117 -2.68 -15.47 14.27
C LEU A 117 -3.18 -14.46 15.31
N ALA A 118 -2.75 -14.58 16.57
CA ALA A 118 -3.15 -13.67 17.64
C ALA A 118 -2.77 -12.21 17.34
N THR A 119 -1.52 -11.95 16.95
CA THR A 119 -1.04 -10.59 16.60
C THR A 119 -1.74 -10.04 15.35
N THR A 120 -1.99 -10.89 14.35
CA THR A 120 -2.77 -10.52 13.15
C THR A 120 -4.19 -10.10 13.52
N MET A 121 -4.87 -10.90 14.35
CA MET A 121 -6.26 -10.63 14.76
C MET A 121 -6.38 -9.36 15.60
N VAL A 122 -5.41 -9.10 16.49
CA VAL A 122 -5.33 -7.81 17.20
C VAL A 122 -5.22 -6.66 16.22
N GLY A 123 -4.35 -6.78 15.21
CA GLY A 123 -4.21 -5.81 14.12
C GLY A 123 -5.54 -5.54 13.39
N VAL A 124 -6.20 -6.61 12.93
CA VAL A 124 -7.47 -6.53 12.18
C VAL A 124 -8.57 -5.89 13.03
N VAL A 125 -8.79 -6.38 14.26
CA VAL A 125 -9.84 -5.88 15.15
C VAL A 125 -9.62 -4.42 15.50
N ALA A 126 -8.37 -4.02 15.79
CA ALA A 126 -8.04 -2.64 16.09
C ALA A 126 -8.25 -1.73 14.87
N LEU A 127 -7.82 -2.12 13.66
CA LEU A 127 -8.06 -1.32 12.45
C LEU A 127 -9.54 -1.20 12.10
N ILE A 128 -10.33 -2.27 12.23
CA ILE A 128 -11.79 -2.21 12.05
C ILE A 128 -12.41 -1.23 13.07
N SER A 129 -11.96 -1.28 14.33
CA SER A 129 -12.48 -0.40 15.38
C SER A 129 -12.25 1.08 15.10
N VAL A 130 -11.11 1.42 14.48
CA VAL A 130 -10.81 2.80 14.06
C VAL A 130 -11.24 3.11 12.64
N ARG A 131 -11.90 2.18 11.93
CA ARG A 131 -12.31 2.33 10.51
C ARG A 131 -11.12 2.67 9.60
N GLY A 132 -10.00 1.99 9.81
CA GLY A 132 -8.76 2.18 9.06
C GLY A 132 -8.28 0.94 8.31
N LEU A 133 -9.14 -0.05 8.05
CA LEU A 133 -8.73 -1.30 7.41
C LEU A 133 -8.25 -1.11 5.98
N ARG A 134 -8.79 -0.14 5.22
CA ARG A 134 -8.35 0.19 3.85
C ARG A 134 -6.84 0.49 3.74
N ASN A 135 -6.21 0.92 4.82
CA ASN A 135 -4.78 1.25 4.85
C ASN A 135 -3.86 0.04 4.69
N VAL A 136 -4.39 -1.19 4.74
CA VAL A 136 -3.62 -2.40 4.46
C VAL A 136 -3.45 -2.67 2.96
N THR A 137 -4.17 -1.94 2.10
CA THR A 137 -4.09 -2.14 0.64
C THR A 137 -2.87 -1.44 0.04
N ALA A 138 -2.27 -2.04 -0.98
CA ALA A 138 -1.09 -1.53 -1.68
C ALA A 138 -1.20 -1.86 -3.19
N PRO A 139 -0.23 -1.51 -4.05
CA PRO A 139 -0.20 -2.02 -5.41
C PRO A 139 -0.34 -3.55 -5.41
N PRO A 140 -1.17 -4.15 -6.29
CA PRO A 140 -1.73 -3.58 -7.52
C PRO A 140 -3.11 -2.90 -7.40
N PHE A 141 -3.64 -2.71 -6.19
CA PHE A 141 -4.96 -2.08 -5.97
C PHE A 141 -4.92 -0.57 -5.84
N ILE A 142 -3.75 0.00 -5.59
CA ILE A 142 -3.54 1.44 -5.48
C ILE A 142 -2.36 1.83 -6.37
N ILE A 143 -2.56 2.81 -7.25
CA ILE A 143 -1.48 3.43 -8.04
C ILE A 143 -1.60 4.94 -7.90
N VAL A 144 -0.56 5.55 -7.36
CA VAL A 144 -0.48 7.00 -7.15
C VAL A 144 0.33 7.62 -8.28
N ARG A 145 -0.26 8.59 -8.99
CA ARG A 145 0.42 9.35 -10.03
C ARG A 145 1.23 10.49 -9.44
N ASP A 146 2.30 10.84 -10.14
CA ASP A 146 3.18 11.96 -9.83
C ASP A 146 2.58 13.32 -10.24
N ASN A 147 1.36 13.58 -9.77
CA ASN A 147 0.64 14.82 -10.04
C ASN A 147 1.09 15.89 -9.04
N VAL A 148 1.16 17.14 -9.51
CA VAL A 148 1.53 18.31 -8.68
C VAL A 148 0.58 18.47 -7.48
N LYS A 149 -0.73 18.35 -7.73
CA LYS A 149 -1.75 18.47 -6.69
C LYS A 149 -1.69 17.26 -5.76
N GLY A 150 -1.49 17.51 -4.48
CA GLY A 150 -1.39 16.47 -3.45
C GLY A 150 -0.10 15.65 -3.52
N TYR A 151 0.96 16.13 -4.19
CA TYR A 151 2.23 15.38 -4.29
C TYR A 151 2.87 15.15 -2.91
N PHE A 152 2.83 16.16 -2.04
CA PHE A 152 3.45 16.16 -0.72
C PHE A 152 2.45 15.91 0.41
N GLU A 153 1.16 15.76 0.08
CA GLU A 153 0.09 15.68 1.07
C GLU A 153 0.15 14.35 1.84
N VAL A 154 0.17 14.46 3.17
CA VAL A 154 0.11 13.33 4.10
C VAL A 154 -1.14 13.51 4.94
N ILE A 155 -2.18 12.77 4.58
CA ILE A 155 -3.51 12.93 5.18
C ILE A 155 -3.57 12.17 6.51
N THR A 156 -3.75 12.85 7.63
CA THR A 156 -3.81 12.23 8.96
C THR A 156 -5.21 11.73 9.32
N MET A 157 -5.32 10.77 10.24
CA MET A 157 -6.57 10.10 10.63
C MET A 157 -7.70 11.08 10.96
N PHE A 158 -7.43 12.10 11.76
CA PHE A 158 -8.44 13.07 12.22
C PHE A 158 -8.53 14.33 11.35
N ARG A 159 -7.77 14.39 10.23
CA ARG A 159 -7.77 15.50 9.27
C ARG A 159 -7.54 16.86 9.94
N LEU A 160 -6.77 16.90 11.03
CA LEU A 160 -6.52 18.15 11.76
C LEU A 160 -5.52 19.04 11.03
N SER A 161 -5.55 20.34 11.33
CA SER A 161 -4.65 21.32 10.72
C SER A 161 -3.89 22.10 11.79
N LEU A 162 -2.64 22.45 11.48
CA LEU A 162 -1.76 23.26 12.35
C LEU A 162 -2.39 24.59 12.79
N GLN A 163 -3.24 25.17 11.96
CA GLN A 163 -3.88 26.46 12.23
C GLN A 163 -4.87 26.41 13.41
N LYS A 164 -5.45 25.23 13.71
CA LYS A 164 -6.41 25.07 14.81
C LYS A 164 -5.73 24.81 16.14
N SER A 165 -4.79 23.87 16.17
CA SER A 165 -4.04 23.51 17.38
C SER A 165 -2.83 22.68 17.01
N ILE A 166 -1.64 23.15 17.40
CA ILE A 166 -0.38 22.45 17.17
C ILE A 166 -0.36 21.12 17.92
N GLY A 167 -0.77 21.11 19.19
CA GLY A 167 -0.76 19.92 20.03
C GLY A 167 -1.68 18.81 19.51
N LEU A 168 -2.90 19.15 19.07
CA LEU A 168 -3.83 18.17 18.51
C LEU A 168 -3.37 17.67 17.14
N TYR A 169 -2.78 18.53 16.32
CA TYR A 169 -2.20 18.12 15.04
C TYR A 169 -1.02 17.15 15.22
N LEU A 170 -0.14 17.42 16.19
CA LEU A 170 0.96 16.53 16.55
C LEU A 170 0.44 15.16 17.02
N LEU A 171 -0.60 15.16 17.86
CA LEU A 171 -1.23 13.92 18.32
C LEU A 171 -1.88 13.13 17.19
N ASP A 172 -2.53 13.81 16.24
CA ASP A 172 -3.13 13.19 15.04
C ASP A 172 -2.05 12.58 14.13
N CYS A 173 -0.93 13.28 13.92
CA CYS A 173 0.24 12.73 13.21
C CYS A 173 0.79 11.49 13.92
N LEU A 174 0.95 11.55 15.25
CA LEU A 174 1.46 10.44 16.05
C LEU A 174 0.51 9.23 15.99
N PHE A 175 -0.79 9.45 16.13
CA PHE A 175 -1.80 8.40 16.03
C PHE A 175 -1.78 7.75 14.64
N SER A 176 -1.70 8.56 13.59
CA SER A 176 -1.65 8.09 12.20
C SER A 176 -0.41 7.23 11.92
N VAL A 177 0.77 7.69 12.36
CA VAL A 177 2.04 7.01 12.08
C VAL A 177 2.22 5.79 12.98
N VAL A 178 2.02 5.94 14.29
CA VAL A 178 2.33 4.89 15.27
C VAL A 178 1.19 3.89 15.36
N VAL A 179 -0.05 4.34 15.60
CA VAL A 179 -1.16 3.40 15.82
C VAL A 179 -1.56 2.75 14.50
N VAL A 180 -1.98 3.53 13.50
CA VAL A 180 -2.43 2.94 12.23
C VAL A 180 -1.29 2.25 11.50
N GLY A 181 -0.11 2.88 11.41
CA GLY A 181 1.05 2.31 10.74
C GLY A 181 1.50 0.97 11.32
N ILE A 182 1.64 0.84 12.65
CA ILE A 182 2.07 -0.43 13.27
C ILE A 182 1.01 -1.52 13.11
N LEU A 183 -0.28 -1.18 13.23
CA LEU A 183 -1.36 -2.16 13.03
C LEU A 183 -1.37 -2.72 11.60
N VAL A 184 -1.09 -1.89 10.59
CA VAL A 184 -0.91 -2.37 9.20
C VAL A 184 0.25 -3.37 9.12
N VAL A 185 1.38 -3.10 9.79
CA VAL A 185 2.53 -4.03 9.83
C VAL A 185 2.13 -5.37 10.47
N PHE A 186 1.36 -5.36 11.56
CA PHE A 186 0.92 -6.60 12.22
C PHE A 186 0.12 -7.49 11.28
N ILE A 187 -0.80 -6.89 10.52
CA ILE A 187 -1.67 -7.61 9.58
C ILE A 187 -0.88 -8.14 8.39
N TRP A 188 0.01 -7.32 7.81
CA TRP A 188 0.85 -7.72 6.69
C TRP A 188 1.81 -8.85 7.08
N ARG A 189 2.54 -8.69 8.19
CA ARG A 189 3.43 -9.71 8.75
C ARG A 189 2.70 -11.01 9.04
N GLY A 190 1.55 -10.86 9.68
CA GLY A 190 0.63 -11.95 9.98
C GLY A 190 0.24 -12.76 8.76
N SER A 191 -0.37 -12.08 7.78
CA SER A 191 -0.85 -12.68 6.53
C SER A 191 0.28 -13.34 5.76
N TRP A 192 1.44 -12.69 5.71
CA TRP A 192 2.60 -13.21 5.00
C TRP A 192 3.12 -14.53 5.60
N ILE A 193 3.32 -14.56 6.93
CA ILE A 193 3.85 -15.75 7.60
C ILE A 193 2.83 -16.90 7.62
N LEU A 194 1.53 -16.59 7.69
CA LEU A 194 0.50 -17.62 7.51
C LEU A 194 0.65 -18.32 6.15
N VAL A 195 0.91 -17.56 5.08
CA VAL A 195 1.18 -18.16 3.76
C VAL A 195 2.48 -18.96 3.77
N ASP A 196 3.55 -18.50 4.43
CA ASP A 196 4.79 -19.28 4.59
C ASP A 196 4.55 -20.63 5.29
N ILE A 197 3.67 -20.68 6.29
CA ILE A 197 3.35 -21.89 7.04
C ILE A 197 2.51 -22.88 6.22
N PHE A 198 1.57 -22.40 5.40
CA PHE A 198 0.55 -23.26 4.77
C PHE A 198 0.80 -23.55 3.29
N LEU A 199 1.43 -22.65 2.53
CA LEU A 199 1.54 -22.78 1.08
C LEU A 199 2.88 -23.41 0.69
N TYR A 200 2.88 -24.71 0.42
CA TYR A 200 4.06 -25.49 0.04
C TYR A 200 5.27 -25.24 0.97
N PRO A 201 5.16 -25.53 2.28
CA PRO A 201 6.20 -25.17 3.26
C PRO A 201 7.56 -25.84 2.98
N GLU A 202 7.56 -27.00 2.31
CA GLU A 202 8.77 -27.76 1.98
C GLU A 202 9.40 -27.39 0.62
N ASP A 203 8.74 -26.55 -0.19
CA ASP A 203 9.21 -26.19 -1.53
C ASP A 203 9.02 -24.69 -1.76
N LEU A 204 10.09 -23.93 -1.48
CA LEU A 204 10.10 -22.47 -1.57
C LEU A 204 9.79 -21.96 -2.99
N THR A 205 10.23 -22.69 -4.02
CA THR A 205 9.99 -22.30 -5.41
C THR A 205 8.52 -22.45 -5.78
N LYS A 206 7.91 -23.60 -5.47
CA LYS A 206 6.46 -23.80 -5.67
C LYS A 206 5.64 -22.85 -4.80
N SER A 207 6.09 -22.57 -3.57
CA SER A 207 5.47 -21.60 -2.68
C SER A 207 5.47 -20.19 -3.28
N ALA A 208 6.60 -19.74 -3.83
CA ALA A 208 6.74 -18.43 -4.44
C ALA A 208 5.85 -18.28 -5.69
N TRP A 209 5.94 -19.23 -6.62
CA TRP A 209 5.08 -19.24 -7.82
C TRP A 209 3.60 -19.39 -7.49
N GLY A 210 3.26 -20.28 -6.55
CA GLY A 210 1.88 -20.47 -6.08
C GLY A 210 1.30 -19.20 -5.51
N SER A 211 2.08 -18.48 -4.69
CA SER A 211 1.69 -17.19 -4.12
C SER A 211 1.48 -16.15 -5.22
N LEU A 212 2.40 -16.04 -6.18
CA LEU A 212 2.25 -15.11 -7.30
C LEU A 212 0.96 -15.36 -8.11
N VAL A 213 0.70 -16.62 -8.47
CA VAL A 213 -0.47 -17.01 -9.27
C VAL A 213 -1.77 -16.76 -8.48
N ILE A 214 -1.85 -17.23 -7.24
CA ILE A 214 -3.01 -17.01 -6.37
C ILE A 214 -3.25 -15.51 -6.18
N GLY A 215 -2.19 -14.73 -5.97
CA GLY A 215 -2.25 -13.29 -5.81
C GLY A 215 -2.86 -12.59 -7.01
N TYR A 216 -2.34 -12.82 -8.22
CA TYR A 216 -2.88 -12.18 -9.41
C TYR A 216 -4.29 -12.68 -9.79
N VAL A 217 -4.62 -13.95 -9.54
CA VAL A 217 -5.99 -14.46 -9.68
C VAL A 217 -6.93 -13.68 -8.75
N ALA A 218 -6.57 -13.52 -7.48
CA ALA A 218 -7.35 -12.75 -6.51
C ALA A 218 -7.48 -11.26 -6.89
N VAL A 219 -6.45 -10.67 -7.50
CA VAL A 219 -6.51 -9.30 -8.03
C VAL A 219 -7.51 -9.19 -9.17
N VAL A 220 -7.44 -10.09 -10.16
CA VAL A 220 -8.37 -10.09 -11.31
C VAL A 220 -9.81 -10.27 -10.83
N THR A 221 -10.07 -11.23 -9.96
CA THR A 221 -11.42 -11.46 -9.42
C THR A 221 -11.91 -10.26 -8.61
N ALA A 222 -11.06 -9.60 -7.82
CA ALA A 222 -11.43 -8.39 -7.09
C ALA A 222 -11.86 -7.26 -8.03
N PHE A 223 -11.13 -7.02 -9.14
CA PHE A 223 -11.54 -6.04 -10.15
C PHE A 223 -12.83 -6.44 -10.89
N LEU A 224 -13.04 -7.74 -11.16
CA LEU A 224 -14.29 -8.22 -11.75
C LEU A 224 -15.49 -8.06 -10.82
N LEU A 225 -15.29 -8.25 -9.50
CA LEU A 225 -16.34 -8.11 -8.49
C LEU A 225 -16.54 -6.66 -8.03
N GLN A 226 -15.63 -5.75 -8.35
CA GLN A 226 -15.70 -4.34 -7.97
C GLN A 226 -17.05 -3.66 -8.31
N PRO A 227 -17.65 -3.81 -9.51
CA PRO A 227 -18.95 -3.20 -9.79
C PRO A 227 -20.07 -3.70 -8.87
N CYS A 228 -20.05 -5.00 -8.54
CA CYS A 228 -20.99 -5.60 -7.60
C CYS A 228 -20.79 -5.05 -6.19
N ALA A 229 -19.55 -5.04 -5.70
CA ALA A 229 -19.20 -4.45 -4.41
C ALA A 229 -19.64 -2.98 -4.31
N LYS A 230 -19.43 -2.22 -5.39
CA LYS A 230 -19.84 -0.81 -5.50
C LYS A 230 -21.35 -0.64 -5.40
N TYR A 231 -22.11 -1.47 -6.12
CA TYR A 231 -23.57 -1.48 -6.06
C TYR A 231 -24.10 -1.84 -4.67
N LEU A 232 -23.56 -2.89 -4.05
CA LEU A 232 -23.94 -3.31 -2.69
C LEU A 232 -23.63 -2.21 -1.67
N CYS A 233 -22.45 -1.60 -1.75
CA CYS A 233 -22.02 -0.54 -0.86
C CYS A 233 -22.83 0.77 -1.04
N ASP A 234 -23.33 1.04 -2.25
CA ASP A 234 -24.22 2.17 -2.55
C ASP A 234 -25.62 2.00 -1.93
N LYS A 235 -26.12 0.76 -1.86
CA LYS A 235 -27.42 0.43 -1.23
C LYS A 235 -27.35 0.26 0.28
N ALA A 236 -26.16 0.01 0.82
CA ALA A 236 -25.94 -0.20 2.25
C ALA A 236 -25.73 1.13 3.01
N SER A 237 -26.06 1.13 4.31
CA SER A 237 -25.82 2.26 5.20
C SER A 237 -25.28 1.80 6.57
N GLY A 238 -24.65 2.73 7.30
CA GLY A 238 -24.09 2.47 8.63
C GLY A 238 -23.12 1.28 8.66
N THR A 239 -23.30 0.38 9.62
CA THR A 239 -22.43 -0.78 9.86
C THR A 239 -22.39 -1.76 8.69
N SER A 240 -23.51 -1.97 7.99
CA SER A 240 -23.55 -2.89 6.83
C SER A 240 -22.63 -2.42 5.70
N ARG A 241 -22.59 -1.11 5.46
CA ARG A 241 -21.72 -0.47 4.47
C ARG A 241 -20.25 -0.61 4.85
N LEU A 242 -19.92 -0.46 6.13
CA LEU A 242 -18.57 -0.69 6.66
C LEU A 242 -18.14 -2.15 6.49
N LEU A 243 -18.98 -3.11 6.89
CA LEU A 243 -18.68 -4.53 6.77
C LEU A 243 -18.41 -4.95 5.32
N ILE A 244 -19.20 -4.45 4.36
CA ILE A 244 -18.95 -4.69 2.92
C ILE A 244 -17.57 -4.13 2.53
N SER A 245 -17.26 -2.90 2.96
CA SER A 245 -15.96 -2.28 2.71
C SER A 245 -14.81 -3.12 3.28
N ASP A 246 -14.96 -3.60 4.50
CA ASP A 246 -13.94 -4.37 5.21
C ASP A 246 -13.69 -5.73 4.54
N ILE A 247 -14.75 -6.43 4.13
CA ILE A 247 -14.64 -7.70 3.40
C ILE A 247 -13.87 -7.51 2.08
N VAL A 248 -14.18 -6.45 1.33
CA VAL A 248 -13.48 -6.14 0.07
C VAL A 248 -12.01 -5.79 0.33
N ASN A 249 -11.73 -5.00 1.37
CA ASN A 249 -10.37 -4.64 1.75
C ASN A 249 -9.54 -5.85 2.21
N LEU A 250 -10.13 -6.78 2.98
CA LEU A 250 -9.46 -8.03 3.39
C LEU A 250 -9.21 -8.97 2.19
N TYR A 251 -10.12 -9.03 1.24
CA TYR A 251 -9.91 -9.77 0.00
C TYR A 251 -8.78 -9.15 -0.86
N ALA A 252 -8.77 -7.82 -0.97
CA ALA A 252 -7.70 -7.10 -1.64
C ALA A 252 -6.35 -7.30 -0.94
N LEU A 253 -6.32 -7.27 0.39
CA LEU A 253 -5.13 -7.60 1.19
C LEU A 253 -4.60 -9.00 0.85
N PHE A 254 -5.47 -10.00 0.83
CA PHE A 254 -5.08 -11.37 0.50
C PHE A 254 -4.40 -11.48 -0.86
N GLY A 255 -4.96 -10.85 -1.90
CA GLY A 255 -4.34 -10.79 -3.22
C GLY A 255 -3.01 -10.02 -3.19
N THR A 256 -2.98 -8.89 -2.52
CA THR A 256 -1.80 -8.01 -2.42
C THR A 256 -0.61 -8.71 -1.77
N VAL A 257 -0.81 -9.31 -0.59
CA VAL A 257 0.24 -10.02 0.15
C VAL A 257 0.82 -11.15 -0.70
N ASN A 258 -0.04 -11.92 -1.38
CA ASN A 258 0.40 -13.01 -2.24
C ASN A 258 1.19 -12.53 -3.46
N VAL A 259 0.80 -11.43 -4.09
CA VAL A 259 1.56 -10.82 -5.20
C VAL A 259 2.95 -10.39 -4.70
N TRP A 260 3.02 -9.61 -3.63
CA TRP A 260 4.30 -9.12 -3.12
C TRP A 260 5.20 -10.24 -2.62
N ARG A 261 4.63 -11.23 -1.93
CA ARG A 261 5.34 -12.43 -1.50
C ARG A 261 5.89 -13.23 -2.66
N GLY A 262 5.08 -13.47 -3.68
CA GLY A 262 5.52 -14.13 -4.90
C GLY A 262 6.68 -13.39 -5.56
N ILE A 263 6.53 -12.07 -5.78
CA ILE A 263 7.57 -11.26 -6.43
C ILE A 263 8.88 -11.27 -5.64
N TRP A 264 8.83 -11.01 -4.33
CA TRP A 264 10.02 -10.96 -3.48
C TRP A 264 10.76 -12.30 -3.46
N ASN A 265 10.05 -13.38 -3.16
CA ASN A 265 10.67 -14.71 -3.08
C ASN A 265 11.21 -15.16 -4.46
N LEU A 266 10.56 -14.82 -5.57
CA LEU A 266 11.06 -15.15 -6.91
C LEU A 266 12.32 -14.35 -7.27
N LEU A 267 12.42 -13.09 -6.85
CA LEU A 267 13.64 -12.29 -7.00
C LEU A 267 14.79 -12.92 -6.20
N GLU A 268 14.53 -13.32 -4.95
CA GLU A 268 15.53 -14.01 -4.11
C GLU A 268 16.01 -15.34 -4.74
N ILE A 269 15.10 -16.11 -5.36
CA ILE A 269 15.43 -17.41 -5.96
C ILE A 269 16.18 -17.28 -7.29
N TYR A 270 15.79 -16.33 -8.15
CA TYR A 270 16.23 -16.30 -9.55
C TYR A 270 17.11 -15.10 -9.93
N PHE A 271 17.02 -13.97 -9.23
CA PHE A 271 17.66 -12.72 -9.67
C PHE A 271 18.95 -12.45 -8.89
N ILE A 272 20.07 -12.86 -9.48
CA ILE A 272 21.43 -12.68 -8.93
C ILE A 272 21.50 -13.20 -7.47
N PRO A 273 21.19 -14.49 -7.23
CA PRO A 273 21.11 -15.03 -5.87
C PRO A 273 22.47 -15.03 -5.14
N ASP A 274 23.58 -15.04 -5.88
CA ASP A 274 24.93 -15.09 -5.32
C ASP A 274 25.43 -13.72 -4.81
N ASP A 275 24.85 -12.61 -5.29
CA ASP A 275 25.19 -11.25 -4.86
C ASP A 275 23.91 -10.45 -4.57
N ILE A 276 23.43 -10.61 -3.35
CA ILE A 276 22.20 -9.98 -2.88
C ILE A 276 22.29 -8.45 -2.89
N VAL A 277 23.46 -7.88 -2.61
CA VAL A 277 23.64 -6.44 -2.56
C VAL A 277 23.46 -5.85 -3.95
N LEU A 278 24.11 -6.47 -4.95
CA LEU A 278 23.95 -6.09 -6.34
C LEU A 278 22.50 -6.29 -6.82
N SER A 279 21.88 -7.42 -6.46
CA SER A 279 20.48 -7.73 -6.75
C SER A 279 19.54 -6.63 -6.24
N CYS A 280 19.67 -6.23 -4.97
CA CYS A 280 18.88 -5.17 -4.37
C CYS A 280 19.11 -3.80 -5.02
N TRP A 281 20.36 -3.42 -5.33
CA TRP A 281 20.66 -2.15 -5.98
C TRP A 281 20.11 -2.07 -7.41
N ILE A 282 20.25 -3.14 -8.19
CA ILE A 282 19.73 -3.18 -9.56
C ILE A 282 18.21 -3.09 -9.53
N THR A 283 17.54 -3.93 -8.72
CA THR A 283 16.08 -3.91 -8.61
C THR A 283 15.56 -2.55 -8.14
N HIS A 284 16.23 -1.91 -7.17
CA HIS A 284 15.90 -0.58 -6.70
C HIS A 284 16.05 0.49 -7.80
N ILE A 285 17.25 0.64 -8.38
CA ILE A 285 17.55 1.70 -9.36
C ILE A 285 16.69 1.56 -10.62
N VAL A 286 16.57 0.33 -11.15
CA VAL A 286 15.80 0.07 -12.37
C VAL A 286 14.32 0.31 -12.12
N SER A 287 13.75 -0.23 -11.03
CA SER A 287 12.33 -0.06 -10.73
C SER A 287 11.98 1.38 -10.43
N PHE A 288 12.79 2.10 -9.65
CA PHE A 288 12.55 3.52 -9.37
C PHE A 288 12.60 4.36 -10.65
N SER A 289 13.59 4.10 -11.52
CA SER A 289 13.68 4.76 -12.83
C SER A 289 12.44 4.50 -13.69
N LEU A 290 11.97 3.26 -13.75
CA LEU A 290 10.75 2.90 -14.47
C LEU A 290 9.51 3.59 -13.90
N LEU A 291 9.38 3.67 -12.58
CA LEU A 291 8.26 4.37 -11.94
C LEU A 291 8.29 5.88 -12.22
N ILE A 292 9.48 6.50 -12.26
CA ILE A 292 9.63 7.90 -12.67
C ILE A 292 9.21 8.09 -14.14
N LEU A 293 9.66 7.23 -15.03
CA LEU A 293 9.30 7.27 -16.46
C LEU A 293 7.80 7.08 -16.67
N MET A 294 7.19 6.20 -15.88
CA MET A 294 5.73 5.99 -15.86
C MET A 294 4.98 7.10 -15.10
N SER A 295 5.68 8.03 -14.43
CA SER A 295 5.06 9.08 -13.61
C SER A 295 4.14 8.54 -12.50
N CYS A 296 4.58 7.48 -11.83
CA CYS A 296 3.90 6.86 -10.69
C CYS A 296 4.85 6.52 -9.53
N SER A 297 6.01 7.17 -9.45
CA SER A 297 7.01 6.97 -8.37
C SER A 297 6.45 7.22 -6.97
N ASN A 298 5.49 8.12 -6.82
CA ASN A 298 4.78 8.39 -5.57
C ASN A 298 3.96 7.19 -5.07
N SER A 299 3.75 6.14 -5.88
CA SER A 299 3.13 4.87 -5.45
C SER A 299 3.98 4.08 -4.45
N LEU A 300 5.27 4.40 -4.32
CA LEU A 300 6.17 3.78 -3.32
C LEU A 300 5.84 4.21 -1.89
N LEU A 301 5.14 5.33 -1.73
CA LEU A 301 4.99 5.98 -0.44
C LEU A 301 3.74 5.49 0.29
N VAL A 302 3.93 5.03 1.52
CA VAL A 302 2.83 4.82 2.47
C VAL A 302 2.54 6.17 3.13
N ARG A 303 1.63 6.93 2.52
CA ARG A 303 1.32 8.29 2.96
C ARG A 303 -0.12 8.42 3.42
N GLY A 304 -0.25 8.82 4.68
CA GLY A 304 -1.53 9.15 5.29
C GLY A 304 -2.38 7.93 5.64
N VAL A 305 -3.59 8.23 6.10
CA VAL A 305 -4.58 7.29 6.60
C VAL A 305 -5.89 7.53 5.88
N TYR A 306 -6.51 6.51 5.33
CA TYR A 306 -7.82 6.55 4.69
C TYR A 306 -8.86 5.94 5.60
N ILE A 307 -10.03 6.56 5.67
CA ILE A 307 -11.14 6.10 6.52
C ILE A 307 -12.04 5.18 5.70
N ASP A 308 -12.45 4.07 6.29
CA ASP A 308 -13.31 3.10 5.63
C ASP A 308 -14.70 3.67 5.36
N ALA A 309 -15.20 3.37 4.15
CA ALA A 309 -16.49 3.79 3.62
C ALA A 309 -16.76 5.31 3.63
N GLU A 310 -15.71 6.15 3.65
CA GLU A 310 -15.79 7.61 3.69
C GLU A 310 -16.46 8.20 2.44
N GLU A 311 -16.11 7.73 1.23
CA GLU A 311 -16.59 8.34 -0.01
C GLU A 311 -18.01 7.88 -0.41
N PRO A 312 -18.93 8.81 -0.74
CA PRO A 312 -20.33 8.50 -1.00
C PRO A 312 -20.54 7.74 -2.33
N ALA A 313 -21.77 7.26 -2.54
CA ALA A 313 -22.23 6.63 -3.79
C ALA A 313 -21.40 5.39 -4.20
N GLY A 314 -21.05 4.55 -3.22
CA GLY A 314 -20.19 3.37 -3.38
C GLY A 314 -18.74 3.67 -3.81
N LYS A 315 -18.33 4.93 -3.98
CA LYS A 315 -16.98 5.28 -4.50
C LYS A 315 -15.83 4.79 -3.62
N CYS A 316 -16.08 4.55 -2.33
CA CYS A 316 -15.10 3.93 -1.43
C CYS A 316 -14.63 2.54 -1.91
N MET A 317 -15.41 1.85 -2.76
CA MET A 317 -15.07 0.53 -3.33
C MET A 317 -14.23 0.62 -4.61
N GLU A 318 -13.97 1.83 -5.12
CA GLU A 318 -13.10 2.02 -6.26
C GLU A 318 -11.63 1.91 -5.84
N PHE A 319 -10.97 0.86 -6.33
CA PHE A 319 -9.53 0.71 -6.32
C PHE A 319 -8.92 1.83 -7.17
N PRO A 320 -8.10 2.73 -6.59
CA PRO A 320 -7.56 3.88 -7.27
C PRO A 320 -6.42 3.50 -8.23
N CYS A 321 -6.74 2.73 -9.27
CA CYS A 321 -5.85 2.33 -10.35
C CYS A 321 -6.21 3.08 -11.65
N TYR A 322 -6.48 4.38 -11.55
CA TYR A 322 -6.96 5.18 -12.69
C TYR A 322 -5.88 5.54 -13.71
N TYR A 323 -4.69 4.91 -13.65
CA TYR A 323 -3.51 5.30 -14.42
C TYR A 323 -3.82 5.49 -15.92
N PHE A 324 -4.27 4.43 -16.59
CA PHE A 324 -4.64 4.50 -18.01
C PHE A 324 -5.85 5.40 -18.26
N ARG A 325 -6.88 5.32 -17.41
CA ARG A 325 -8.11 6.10 -17.57
C ARG A 325 -7.83 7.60 -17.57
N VAL A 326 -7.06 8.10 -16.61
CA VAL A 326 -6.75 9.54 -16.52
C VAL A 326 -5.83 9.95 -17.67
N MET A 327 -4.83 9.15 -18.05
CA MET A 327 -3.99 9.46 -19.21
C MET A 327 -4.78 9.56 -20.51
N PHE A 328 -5.72 8.64 -20.75
CA PHE A 328 -6.60 8.69 -21.91
C PHE A 328 -7.53 9.91 -21.85
N GLN A 329 -8.13 10.20 -20.70
CA GLN A 329 -8.99 11.37 -20.51
C GLN A 329 -8.23 12.68 -20.72
N GLU A 330 -7.02 12.83 -20.18
CA GLU A 330 -6.17 14.01 -20.41
C GLU A 330 -5.82 14.17 -21.89
N ARG A 331 -5.47 13.08 -22.58
CA ARG A 331 -5.20 13.11 -24.03
C ARG A 331 -6.44 13.54 -24.82
N GLN A 332 -7.62 13.01 -24.48
CA GLN A 332 -8.88 13.41 -25.13
C GLN A 332 -9.21 14.89 -24.87
N LEU A 333 -9.09 15.35 -23.63
CA LEU A 333 -9.29 16.76 -23.27
C LEU A 333 -8.31 17.69 -23.99
N ARG A 334 -7.04 17.32 -24.12
CA ARG A 334 -6.05 18.09 -24.89
C ARG A 334 -6.42 18.15 -26.38
N LYS A 335 -6.91 17.05 -26.97
CA LYS A 335 -7.40 17.05 -28.35
C LYS A 335 -8.61 17.98 -28.51
N LEU A 336 -9.61 17.88 -27.62
CA LEU A 336 -10.80 18.73 -27.63
C LEU A 336 -10.46 20.21 -27.45
N ARG A 337 -9.52 20.55 -26.57
CA ARG A 337 -9.03 21.93 -26.39
C ARG A 337 -8.34 22.45 -27.64
N LYS A 338 -7.50 21.65 -28.29
CA LYS A 338 -6.88 22.02 -29.57
C LYS A 338 -7.91 22.24 -30.66
N ILE A 339 -8.94 21.40 -30.73
CA ILE A 339 -10.07 21.57 -31.67
C ILE A 339 -10.82 22.87 -31.38
N HIS A 340 -11.14 23.17 -30.12
CA HIS A 340 -11.80 24.42 -29.74
C HIS A 340 -10.94 25.66 -30.04
N MET A 341 -9.63 25.61 -29.74
CA MET A 341 -8.71 26.69 -30.09
C MET A 341 -8.62 26.91 -31.60
N ASN A 342 -8.57 25.84 -32.40
CA ASN A 342 -8.54 25.93 -33.85
C ASN A 342 -9.87 26.40 -34.47
N LYS A 343 -11.01 26.20 -33.77
CA LYS A 343 -12.34 26.66 -34.21
C LYS A 343 -12.67 28.11 -33.78
N GLY A 344 -11.71 28.84 -33.22
CA GLY A 344 -11.87 30.27 -32.88
C GLY A 344 -12.95 30.56 -31.83
N THR A 345 -13.47 29.56 -31.12
CA THR A 345 -14.55 29.74 -30.16
C THR A 345 -13.96 30.00 -28.78
N TYR A 346 -13.63 31.26 -28.50
CA TYR A 346 -13.38 31.71 -27.13
C TYR A 346 -14.71 31.78 -26.38
N SER A 347 -15.08 30.69 -25.71
CA SER A 347 -15.88 30.80 -24.48
C SER A 347 -14.91 30.84 -23.32
N THR A 348 -14.70 32.04 -22.78
CA THR A 348 -14.05 32.27 -21.48
C THR A 348 -14.84 31.54 -20.40
N TYR A 349 -14.42 30.33 -20.05
CA TYR A 349 -14.70 29.80 -18.72
C TYR A 349 -13.68 30.44 -17.78
N GLU A 350 -14.02 31.62 -17.27
CA GLU A 350 -13.36 32.15 -16.07
C GLU A 350 -13.52 31.12 -14.95
N GLU A 351 -12.40 30.54 -14.50
CA GLU A 351 -12.33 29.90 -13.18
C GLU A 351 -12.55 30.98 -12.12
N LYS A 352 -13.81 31.22 -11.73
CA LYS A 352 -14.09 31.89 -10.45
C LYS A 352 -13.73 30.93 -9.31
N PRO A 353 -12.93 31.35 -8.32
CA PRO A 353 -12.63 30.52 -7.17
C PRO A 353 -13.87 30.55 -6.28
N ASN A 354 -14.69 29.50 -6.34
CA ASN A 354 -15.75 29.34 -5.35
C ASN A 354 -15.61 28.01 -4.62
N ILE A 355 -15.76 28.17 -3.31
CA ILE A 355 -15.57 27.21 -2.26
C ILE A 355 -16.74 26.23 -2.30
N ASP A 356 -16.37 24.95 -2.28
CA ASP A 356 -17.19 23.81 -1.88
C ASP A 356 -18.28 23.27 -2.86
N LYS A 357 -18.33 21.94 -2.87
CA LYS A 357 -19.36 21.03 -3.40
C LYS A 357 -19.46 20.78 -4.91
N SER A 358 -19.15 19.51 -5.21
CA SER A 358 -19.95 18.57 -6.01
C SER A 358 -20.37 18.98 -7.42
N ILE A 359 -20.20 18.02 -8.33
CA ILE A 359 -20.75 17.97 -9.70
C ILE A 359 -19.78 18.49 -10.78
N THR A 360 -18.86 17.62 -11.16
CA THR A 360 -18.21 17.69 -12.48
C THR A 360 -18.38 16.33 -13.16
N ILE A 361 -19.65 15.95 -13.37
CA ILE A 361 -20.10 14.91 -14.30
C ILE A 361 -21.36 15.39 -15.06
N SER A 362 -22.21 16.25 -14.46
CA SER A 362 -23.43 16.74 -15.15
C SER A 362 -23.15 17.64 -16.35
N VAL A 363 -22.07 18.43 -16.34
CA VAL A 363 -21.73 19.34 -17.44
C VAL A 363 -21.27 18.59 -18.69
N ILE A 364 -20.70 17.38 -18.53
CA ILE A 364 -20.32 16.51 -19.66
C ILE A 364 -21.53 15.69 -20.13
N HIS A 365 -22.43 15.29 -19.22
CA HIS A 365 -23.65 14.56 -19.59
C HIS A 365 -24.61 15.42 -20.43
N ASN A 366 -24.79 16.71 -20.09
CA ASN A 366 -25.70 17.59 -20.82
C ASN A 366 -25.23 17.87 -22.26
N ILE A 367 -23.92 17.96 -22.50
CA ILE A 367 -23.34 18.17 -23.84
C ILE A 367 -23.46 16.92 -24.73
N ILE A 368 -23.54 15.72 -24.14
CA ILE A 368 -23.73 14.47 -24.88
C ILE A 368 -25.21 14.25 -25.22
N VAL A 369 -26.13 14.63 -24.35
CA VAL A 369 -27.59 14.50 -24.60
C VAL A 369 -28.07 15.50 -25.67
N GLU A 370 -27.64 16.76 -25.64
CA GLU A 370 -28.04 17.76 -26.66
C GLU A 370 -27.53 17.45 -28.08
N ASN A 371 -26.39 16.78 -28.21
CA ASN A 371 -25.86 16.36 -29.52
C ASN A 371 -26.46 15.04 -30.02
N SER A 372 -27.24 14.33 -29.19
CA SER A 372 -27.93 13.10 -29.59
C SER A 372 -29.39 13.31 -30.02
N THR A 373 -29.94 14.51 -29.81
CA THR A 373 -31.32 14.88 -30.19
C THR A 373 -31.41 15.76 -31.44
N THR A 374 -30.29 16.08 -32.09
CA THR A 374 -30.23 16.89 -33.32
C THR A 374 -29.85 16.11 -34.58
N THR A 375 -29.71 14.79 -34.48
CA THR A 375 -29.58 13.89 -35.63
C THR A 375 -30.39 12.61 -35.43
N SER A 376 -31.73 12.76 -35.42
CA SER A 376 -32.71 11.76 -35.86
C SER A 376 -34.09 12.40 -35.90
#